data_AF-A0AAD8QV03-F1
#
_entry.id   AF-A0AAD8QV03-F1
#
_cell.length_a   1.000
_cell.length_b   1.000
_cell.length_c   1.000
_cell.angle_alpha   90.00
_cell.angle_beta   90.00
_cell.angle_gamma   90.00
#
_symmetry.space_group_name_H-M   'P 1'
#
loop_
_entity.id
_entity.type
_entity.pdbx_description
1 polymer ?
#
loop_
_entity_poly.entity_id
_entity_poly.type
_entity_poly.pdbx_seq_one_letter_code
_entity_poly.pdbx_strand_id
1 'polypeptide(L)'
;MGHGLHEYTRRHGGNKMPIEFTPGVRRPKDYVQSAKLSNDVGIHIREKMPLATHWTQYRKDATLKHVIPHAISTVAGKFNMDKNDEVAQDVCTDMLQLVLSEKSPSTTCNSSYQDWASQQVPEVLSQLHASRATTKAADQETNSIRAAETYHSEMRARLQEQDEKFEDIRKKQEEELEAVKKAQEENTLAYEKRLTEMDAVLNLLLRTSQPPSMSQSQGN
;
A
#
# COMPACT_ATOMS: atom_id res chain seq x y z
N MET A 1 -11.23 -2.71 -9.39
CA MET A 1 -11.49 -1.74 -10.48
C MET A 1 -10.18 -1.43 -11.17
N GLY A 2 -10.13 -1.27 -12.50
CA GLY A 2 -8.89 -1.02 -13.22
C GLY A 2 -8.15 0.23 -12.71
N HIS A 3 -6.83 0.10 -12.49
CA HIS A 3 -5.97 1.22 -12.12
C HIS A 3 -6.01 2.30 -13.22
N GLY A 4 -6.36 3.54 -12.89
CA GLY A 4 -6.52 4.67 -13.82
C GLY A 4 -7.98 5.14 -14.00
N LEU A 5 -8.95 4.25 -13.85
CA LEU A 5 -10.37 4.58 -14.02
C LEU A 5 -10.93 5.44 -12.87
N HIS A 6 -10.53 5.09 -11.65
CA HIS A 6 -10.84 5.84 -10.44
C HIS A 6 -10.24 7.25 -10.48
N GLU A 7 -9.08 7.38 -11.12
CA GLU A 7 -8.38 8.65 -11.25
C GLU A 7 -9.07 9.57 -12.25
N TYR A 8 -9.62 9.03 -13.35
CA TYR A 8 -10.47 9.79 -14.27
C TYR A 8 -11.69 10.38 -13.55
N THR A 9 -12.48 9.56 -12.84
CA THR A 9 -13.67 10.05 -12.11
C THR A 9 -13.31 11.13 -11.07
N ARG A 10 -12.14 11.00 -10.41
CA ARG A 10 -11.63 11.97 -9.45
C ARG A 10 -11.24 13.30 -10.11
N ARG A 11 -10.50 13.25 -11.22
CA ARG A 11 -10.06 14.44 -11.98
C ARG A 11 -11.22 15.20 -12.61
N HIS A 12 -12.27 14.50 -13.02
CA HIS A 12 -13.47 15.08 -13.64
C HIS A 12 -14.58 15.40 -12.63
N GLY A 13 -14.28 15.48 -11.33
CA GLY A 13 -15.22 15.98 -10.31
C GLY A 13 -16.51 15.16 -10.16
N GLY A 14 -16.47 13.86 -10.49
CA GLY A 14 -17.66 13.00 -10.48
C GLY A 14 -18.58 13.14 -11.70
N ASN A 15 -18.21 13.95 -12.70
CA ASN A 15 -18.94 14.01 -13.96
C ASN A 15 -18.86 12.67 -14.71
N LYS A 16 -19.94 12.34 -15.44
CA LYS A 16 -19.98 11.16 -16.30
C LYS A 16 -18.97 11.32 -17.43
N MET A 17 -18.25 10.24 -17.74
CA MET A 17 -17.29 10.21 -18.83
C MET A 17 -18.03 10.41 -20.18
N PRO A 18 -17.67 11.41 -21.00
CA PRO A 18 -18.11 11.49 -22.38
C PRO A 18 -17.50 10.35 -23.19
N ILE A 19 -18.30 9.79 -24.09
CA ILE A 19 -17.84 8.75 -25.02
C ILE A 19 -18.07 9.25 -26.43
N GLU A 20 -17.01 9.23 -27.23
CA GLU A 20 -17.06 9.55 -28.64
C GLU A 20 -17.20 8.26 -29.46
N PHE A 21 -18.34 8.12 -30.12
CA PHE A 21 -18.59 7.03 -31.05
C PHE A 21 -18.24 7.47 -32.47
N THR A 22 -17.46 6.65 -33.16
CA THR A 22 -17.21 6.80 -34.59
C THR A 22 -17.97 5.71 -35.34
N PRO A 23 -18.61 6.03 -36.47
CA PRO A 23 -19.37 5.03 -37.23
C PRO A 23 -18.44 3.92 -37.77
N GLY A 24 -18.91 2.67 -37.73
CA GLY A 24 -18.22 1.52 -38.31
C GLY A 24 -17.10 0.91 -37.47
N VAL A 25 -16.81 1.42 -36.27
CA VAL A 25 -15.86 0.78 -35.34
C VAL A 25 -16.62 0.12 -34.19
N ARG A 26 -16.16 -1.06 -33.74
CA ARG A 26 -16.81 -1.80 -32.65
C ARG A 26 -16.65 -1.17 -31.26
N ARG A 27 -15.71 -0.23 -31.09
CA ARG A 27 -15.30 0.35 -29.80
C ARG A 27 -14.98 1.83 -29.95
N PRO A 28 -15.16 2.64 -28.89
CA PRO A 28 -14.71 4.04 -28.87
C PRO A 28 -13.23 4.17 -29.24
N LYS A 29 -12.87 5.29 -29.90
CA LYS A 29 -11.50 5.56 -30.36
C LYS A 29 -10.50 5.69 -29.21
N ASP A 30 -10.92 6.33 -28.12
CA ASP A 30 -10.11 6.43 -26.91
C ASP A 30 -10.12 5.10 -26.15
N TYR A 31 -8.91 4.58 -25.91
CA TYR A 31 -8.67 3.36 -25.14
C TYR A 31 -9.30 3.43 -23.75
N VAL A 32 -9.20 4.59 -23.07
CA VAL A 32 -9.69 4.73 -21.69
C VAL A 32 -11.23 4.66 -21.65
N GLN A 33 -11.90 5.34 -22.59
CA GLN A 33 -13.35 5.28 -22.77
C GLN A 33 -13.81 3.86 -23.10
N SER A 34 -13.12 3.20 -24.04
CA SER A 34 -13.40 1.83 -24.46
C SER A 34 -13.27 0.83 -23.31
N ALA A 35 -12.20 0.91 -22.53
CA ALA A 35 -11.97 0.06 -21.36
C ALA A 35 -13.04 0.27 -20.28
N LYS A 36 -13.42 1.53 -20.03
CA LYS A 36 -14.48 1.88 -19.07
C LYS A 36 -15.83 1.30 -19.49
N LEU A 37 -16.22 1.53 -20.75
CA LEU A 37 -17.47 1.06 -21.32
C LEU A 37 -17.54 -0.48 -21.27
N SER A 38 -16.48 -1.16 -21.71
CA SER A 38 -16.38 -2.62 -21.67
C SER A 38 -16.57 -3.17 -20.25
N ASN A 39 -15.93 -2.57 -19.26
CA ASN A 39 -16.04 -3.01 -17.88
C ASN A 39 -17.48 -2.83 -17.32
N ASP A 40 -18.11 -1.69 -17.59
CA ASP A 40 -19.49 -1.44 -17.13
C ASP A 40 -20.52 -2.33 -17.86
N VAL A 41 -20.32 -2.61 -19.15
CA VAL A 41 -21.10 -3.58 -19.92
C VAL A 41 -20.94 -4.98 -19.32
N GLY A 42 -19.72 -5.42 -19.06
CA GLY A 42 -19.44 -6.74 -18.48
C GLY A 42 -19.97 -6.92 -17.05
N ILE A 43 -19.96 -5.86 -16.25
CA ILE A 43 -20.62 -5.87 -14.92
C ILE A 43 -22.14 -6.00 -15.09
N HIS A 44 -22.76 -5.20 -15.97
CA HIS A 44 -24.19 -5.25 -16.19
C HIS A 44 -24.66 -6.65 -16.66
N ILE A 45 -23.94 -7.26 -17.60
CA ILE A 45 -24.24 -8.62 -18.08
C ILE A 45 -24.21 -9.62 -16.92
N ARG A 46 -23.21 -9.55 -16.04
CA ARG A 46 -23.06 -10.51 -14.93
C ARG A 46 -24.10 -10.34 -13.83
N GLU A 47 -24.52 -9.11 -13.55
CA GLU A 47 -25.40 -8.81 -12.43
C GLU A 47 -26.89 -8.83 -12.79
N LYS A 48 -27.24 -8.35 -14.00
CA LYS A 48 -28.62 -7.96 -14.32
C LYS A 48 -29.19 -8.61 -15.57
N MET A 49 -28.36 -9.19 -16.43
CA MET A 49 -28.81 -9.72 -17.72
C MET A 49 -29.13 -11.23 -17.63
N PRO A 50 -30.34 -11.67 -18.03
CA PRO A 50 -30.64 -13.10 -18.15
C PRO A 50 -29.79 -13.70 -19.29
N LEU A 51 -29.12 -14.82 -19.02
CA LEU A 51 -28.24 -15.47 -19.99
C LEU A 51 -29.05 -16.34 -20.97
N ALA A 52 -29.08 -15.92 -22.23
CA ALA A 52 -29.56 -16.72 -23.34
C ALA A 52 -28.48 -17.70 -23.84
N THR A 53 -28.87 -18.85 -24.39
CA THR A 53 -27.95 -19.85 -24.96
C THR A 53 -27.28 -19.35 -26.23
N HIS A 54 -27.96 -18.50 -27.00
CA HIS A 54 -27.44 -17.94 -28.25
C HIS A 54 -27.84 -16.48 -28.40
N TRP A 55 -26.94 -15.64 -28.94
CA TRP A 55 -27.18 -14.20 -29.10
C TRP A 55 -28.46 -13.87 -29.89
N THR A 56 -28.78 -14.68 -30.90
CA THR A 56 -29.99 -14.47 -31.73
C THR A 56 -31.30 -14.59 -30.95
N GLN A 57 -31.32 -15.26 -29.79
CA GLN A 57 -32.51 -15.38 -28.93
C GLN A 57 -32.95 -14.01 -28.39
N TYR A 58 -32.01 -13.13 -28.06
CA TYR A 58 -32.35 -11.76 -27.63
C TYR A 58 -33.05 -10.94 -28.73
N ARG A 59 -32.94 -11.32 -30.00
CA ARG A 59 -33.63 -10.64 -31.11
C ARG A 59 -34.96 -11.32 -31.48
N LYS A 60 -35.05 -12.64 -31.33
CA LYS A 60 -36.19 -13.45 -31.79
C LYS A 60 -37.24 -13.69 -30.71
N ASP A 61 -36.82 -13.89 -29.46
CA ASP A 61 -37.72 -14.27 -28.38
C ASP A 61 -38.43 -13.03 -27.80
N ALA A 62 -39.77 -13.06 -27.77
CA ALA A 62 -40.58 -11.95 -27.28
C ALA A 62 -40.28 -11.60 -25.81
N THR A 63 -39.90 -12.60 -25.00
CA THR A 63 -39.54 -12.44 -23.60
C THR A 63 -38.16 -11.82 -23.40
N LEU A 64 -37.23 -11.95 -24.35
CA LEU A 64 -35.85 -11.47 -24.22
C LEU A 64 -35.55 -10.21 -25.05
N LYS A 65 -36.46 -9.83 -25.96
CA LYS A 65 -36.33 -8.68 -26.85
C LYS A 65 -36.07 -7.35 -26.11
N HIS A 66 -36.61 -7.20 -24.91
CA HIS A 66 -36.47 -5.97 -24.12
C HIS A 66 -35.12 -5.87 -23.38
N VAL A 67 -34.36 -6.96 -23.29
CA VAL A 67 -33.15 -7.05 -22.46
C VAL A 67 -32.02 -6.19 -23.03
N ILE A 68 -31.77 -6.26 -24.35
CA ILE A 68 -30.68 -5.47 -24.98
C ILE A 68 -30.95 -3.96 -24.86
N PRO A 69 -32.13 -3.42 -25.26
CA PRO A 69 -32.41 -2.00 -25.10
C PRO A 69 -32.34 -1.54 -23.63
N HIS A 70 -32.81 -2.37 -22.69
CA HIS A 70 -32.73 -2.06 -21.27
C HIS A 70 -31.28 -2.01 -20.75
N ALA A 71 -30.44 -2.95 -21.21
CA ALA A 71 -29.02 -2.97 -20.88
C ALA A 71 -28.31 -1.73 -21.41
N ILE A 72 -28.54 -1.37 -22.68
CA ILE A 72 -27.98 -0.15 -23.29
C ILE A 72 -28.42 1.08 -22.52
N SER A 73 -29.71 1.23 -22.20
CA SER A 73 -30.21 2.37 -21.43
C SER A 73 -29.58 2.45 -20.03
N THR A 74 -29.33 1.31 -19.38
CA THR A 74 -28.71 1.27 -18.05
C THR A 74 -27.24 1.66 -18.11
N VAL A 75 -26.52 1.15 -19.10
CA VAL A 75 -25.10 1.48 -19.32
C VAL A 75 -24.96 2.94 -19.72
N ALA A 76 -25.74 3.43 -20.69
CA ALA A 76 -25.76 4.82 -21.12
C ALA A 76 -26.03 5.79 -19.96
N GLY A 77 -26.87 5.40 -18.99
CA GLY A 77 -27.10 6.16 -17.76
C GLY A 77 -25.84 6.45 -16.93
N LYS A 78 -24.76 5.68 -17.08
CA LYS A 78 -23.47 5.90 -16.40
C LYS A 78 -22.51 6.82 -17.17
N PHE A 79 -22.81 7.12 -18.42
CA PHE A 79 -21.95 7.89 -19.32
C PHE A 79 -22.64 9.18 -19.78
N ASN A 80 -21.87 10.09 -20.36
CA ASN A 80 -22.41 11.23 -21.09
C ASN A 80 -22.44 10.88 -22.58
N MET A 81 -23.48 10.14 -22.99
CA MET A 81 -23.71 9.72 -24.37
C MET A 81 -25.19 9.88 -24.73
N ASP A 82 -25.49 10.07 -26.02
CA ASP A 82 -26.86 9.97 -26.50
C ASP A 82 -27.28 8.51 -26.61
N LYS A 83 -28.41 8.17 -25.97
CA LYS A 83 -29.00 6.83 -25.96
C LYS A 83 -29.81 6.55 -27.23
N ASN A 84 -30.22 7.60 -27.95
CA ASN A 84 -31.05 7.50 -29.15
C ASN A 84 -30.21 7.52 -30.44
N ASP A 85 -28.91 7.78 -30.33
CA ASP A 85 -28.01 7.77 -31.48
C ASP A 85 -27.83 6.33 -31.99
N GLU A 86 -27.96 6.15 -33.31
CA GLU A 86 -27.88 4.84 -33.97
C GLU A 86 -26.48 4.26 -33.84
N VAL A 87 -25.45 5.10 -33.98
CA VAL A 87 -24.05 4.68 -33.86
C VAL A 87 -23.74 4.23 -32.44
N ALA A 88 -24.19 4.97 -31.43
CA ALA A 88 -24.04 4.60 -30.03
C ALA A 88 -24.74 3.26 -29.71
N GLN A 89 -25.94 3.02 -30.26
CA GLN A 89 -26.67 1.76 -30.07
C GLN A 89 -25.95 0.58 -30.71
N ASP A 90 -25.44 0.75 -31.93
CA ASP A 90 -24.69 -0.29 -32.65
C ASP A 90 -23.41 -0.66 -31.90
N VAL A 91 -22.61 0.34 -31.49
CA VAL A 91 -21.37 0.10 -30.72
C VAL A 91 -21.65 -0.59 -29.39
N CYS A 92 -22.69 -0.15 -28.66
CA CYS A 92 -23.06 -0.79 -27.40
C CYS A 92 -23.56 -2.23 -27.60
N THR A 93 -24.28 -2.48 -28.69
CA THR A 93 -24.79 -3.82 -29.06
C THR A 93 -23.64 -4.76 -29.43
N ASP A 94 -22.69 -4.29 -30.24
CA ASP A 94 -21.47 -5.01 -30.58
C ASP A 94 -20.65 -5.36 -29.34
N MET A 95 -20.51 -4.42 -28.40
CA MET A 95 -19.83 -4.65 -27.13
C MET A 95 -20.52 -5.68 -26.25
N LEU A 96 -21.85 -5.64 -26.14
CA LEU A 96 -22.64 -6.64 -25.44
C LEU A 96 -22.44 -8.03 -26.05
N GLN A 97 -22.49 -8.12 -27.39
CA GLN A 97 -22.29 -9.37 -28.12
C GLN A 97 -20.87 -9.92 -27.91
N LEU A 98 -19.84 -9.06 -27.97
CA LEU A 98 -18.45 -9.44 -27.77
C LEU A 98 -18.24 -10.07 -26.38
N VAL A 99 -18.69 -9.38 -25.33
CA VAL A 99 -18.53 -9.85 -23.94
C VAL A 99 -19.33 -11.14 -23.67
N LEU A 100 -20.48 -11.32 -24.30
CA LEU A 100 -21.24 -12.58 -24.22
C LEU A 100 -20.55 -13.70 -25.01
N SER A 101 -19.94 -13.42 -26.16
CA SER A 101 -19.22 -14.40 -26.97
C SER A 101 -17.91 -14.86 -26.33
N GLU A 102 -17.23 -13.99 -25.58
CA GLU A 102 -16.02 -14.34 -24.81
C GLU A 102 -16.30 -15.33 -23.66
N LYS A 103 -17.55 -15.47 -23.21
CA LYS A 103 -17.95 -16.50 -22.25
C LYS A 103 -18.15 -17.89 -22.89
N SER A 104 -18.09 -18.01 -24.22
CA SER A 104 -17.87 -19.31 -24.84
C SER A 104 -16.40 -19.71 -24.62
N PRO A 105 -16.09 -20.96 -24.19
CA PRO A 105 -14.81 -21.34 -23.57
C PRO A 105 -13.57 -21.35 -24.50
N SER A 106 -13.50 -20.55 -25.57
CA SER A 106 -12.46 -20.66 -26.60
C SER A 106 -11.60 -19.41 -26.86
N THR A 107 -11.78 -18.28 -26.18
CA THR A 107 -10.92 -17.11 -26.51
C THR A 107 -10.50 -16.31 -25.29
N THR A 108 -9.23 -16.49 -24.92
CA THR A 108 -8.50 -15.71 -23.94
C THR A 108 -8.49 -14.23 -24.35
N CYS A 109 -9.07 -13.36 -23.52
CA CYS A 109 -9.28 -11.92 -23.74
C CYS A 109 -7.97 -11.08 -23.93
N ASN A 110 -6.79 -11.72 -23.96
CA ASN A 110 -5.52 -11.06 -24.26
C ASN A 110 -5.17 -11.05 -25.76
N SER A 111 -5.82 -11.85 -26.61
CA SER A 111 -5.45 -11.94 -28.04
C SER A 111 -5.97 -10.77 -28.88
N SER A 112 -7.21 -10.30 -28.66
CA SER A 112 -7.84 -9.30 -29.54
C SER A 112 -7.24 -7.89 -29.41
N TYR A 113 -6.53 -7.60 -28.31
CA TYR A 113 -5.85 -6.32 -28.13
C TYR A 113 -4.59 -6.20 -28.99
N GLN A 114 -3.88 -7.30 -29.24
CA GLN A 114 -2.69 -7.31 -30.07
C GLN A 114 -3.03 -7.28 -31.58
N ASP A 115 -4.13 -7.90 -31.98
CA ASP A 115 -4.56 -7.93 -33.39
C ASP A 115 -5.03 -6.56 -33.91
N TRP A 116 -5.68 -5.74 -33.06
CA TRP A 116 -6.14 -4.41 -33.45
C TRP A 116 -4.97 -3.41 -33.65
N ALA A 117 -3.97 -3.45 -32.78
CA ALA A 117 -2.79 -2.58 -32.88
C ALA A 117 -1.89 -2.94 -34.09
N SER A 118 -1.93 -4.19 -34.55
CA SER A 118 -1.09 -4.71 -35.63
C SER A 118 -1.56 -4.30 -37.03
N GLN A 119 -2.81 -3.85 -37.19
CA GLN A 119 -3.38 -3.50 -38.50
C GLN A 119 -3.07 -2.07 -38.98
N GLN A 120 -2.42 -1.22 -38.17
CA GLN A 120 -2.19 0.19 -38.52
C GLN A 120 -0.72 0.61 -38.68
N VAL A 121 0.25 -0.30 -38.52
CA VAL A 121 1.67 0.10 -38.46
C VAL A 121 2.50 -0.64 -39.51
N PRO A 122 3.22 0.08 -40.40
CA PRO A 122 4.19 -0.52 -41.32
C PRO A 122 5.20 -1.39 -40.55
N GLU A 123 5.52 -2.56 -41.09
CA GLU A 123 6.34 -3.62 -40.45
C GLU A 123 7.68 -3.14 -39.85
N VAL A 124 8.27 -2.09 -40.45
CA VAL A 124 9.51 -1.44 -39.98
C VAL A 124 9.31 -0.63 -38.69
N LEU A 125 8.17 0.06 -38.55
CA LEU A 125 7.81 0.77 -37.32
C LEU A 125 7.41 -0.23 -36.22
N SER A 126 6.82 -1.37 -36.58
CA SER A 126 6.51 -2.45 -35.63
C SER A 126 7.78 -3.03 -34.98
N GLN A 127 8.83 -3.27 -35.76
CA GLN A 127 10.13 -3.72 -35.24
C GLN A 127 10.78 -2.68 -34.31
N LEU A 128 10.77 -1.40 -34.71
CA LEU A 128 11.34 -0.32 -33.90
C LEU A 128 10.57 -0.10 -32.59
N HIS A 129 9.23 -0.21 -32.64
CA HIS A 129 8.37 -0.13 -31.46
C HIS A 129 8.53 -1.35 -30.55
N ALA A 130 8.72 -2.56 -31.09
CA ALA A 130 9.00 -3.76 -30.31
C ALA A 130 10.33 -3.63 -29.55
N SER A 131 11.41 -3.17 -30.22
CA SER A 131 12.70 -2.91 -29.56
C SER A 131 12.63 -1.79 -28.52
N ARG A 132 11.78 -0.77 -28.73
CA ARG A 132 11.55 0.31 -27.75
C ARG A 132 10.66 -0.14 -26.59
N ALA A 133 9.77 -1.11 -26.80
CA ALA A 133 8.93 -1.67 -25.75
C ALA A 133 9.74 -2.60 -24.83
N THR A 134 10.65 -3.41 -25.37
CA THR A 134 11.52 -4.28 -24.57
C THR A 134 12.52 -3.49 -23.73
N THR A 135 13.10 -2.41 -24.28
CA THR A 135 13.98 -1.51 -23.52
C THR A 135 13.24 -0.79 -22.39
N LYS A 136 12.04 -0.26 -22.64
CA LYS A 136 11.21 0.33 -21.59
C LYS A 136 10.79 -0.66 -20.51
N ALA A 137 10.51 -1.92 -20.88
CA ALA A 137 10.18 -2.96 -19.91
C ALA A 137 11.39 -3.29 -19.01
N ALA A 138 12.59 -3.39 -19.58
CA ALA A 138 13.83 -3.58 -18.83
C ALA A 138 14.15 -2.37 -17.92
N ASP A 139 13.95 -1.15 -18.41
CA ASP A 139 14.12 0.06 -17.61
C ASP A 139 13.09 0.14 -16.46
N GLN A 140 11.87 -0.35 -16.69
CA GLN A 140 10.82 -0.40 -15.67
C GLN A 140 11.15 -1.44 -14.59
N GLU A 141 11.64 -2.62 -14.98
CA GLU A 141 12.04 -3.68 -14.06
C GLU A 141 13.21 -3.23 -13.18
N THR A 142 14.27 -2.66 -13.77
CA THR A 142 15.43 -2.14 -13.03
C THR A 142 15.06 -1.01 -12.08
N ASN A 143 14.17 -0.10 -12.49
CA ASN A 143 13.67 0.96 -11.60
C ASN A 143 12.83 0.38 -10.45
N SER A 144 12.04 -0.66 -10.69
CA SER A 144 11.24 -1.32 -9.65
C SER A 144 12.11 -2.07 -8.63
N ILE A 145 13.16 -2.75 -9.09
CA ILE A 145 14.15 -3.41 -8.24
C ILE A 145 14.88 -2.38 -7.38
N ARG A 146 15.37 -1.29 -8.00
CA ARG A 146 16.05 -0.22 -7.26
C ARG A 146 15.14 0.42 -6.21
N ALA A 147 13.87 0.66 -6.54
CA ALA A 147 12.90 1.20 -5.59
C ALA A 147 12.68 0.23 -4.41
N ALA A 148 12.54 -1.07 -4.68
CA ALA A 148 12.41 -2.09 -3.63
C ALA A 148 13.67 -2.17 -2.74
N GLU A 149 14.86 -2.13 -3.34
CA GLU A 149 16.14 -2.13 -2.60
C GLU A 149 16.27 -0.90 -1.70
N THR A 150 15.89 0.29 -2.17
CA THR A 150 15.90 1.51 -1.35
C THR A 150 14.91 1.43 -0.19
N TYR A 151 13.72 0.86 -0.41
CA TYR A 151 12.77 0.65 0.67
C TYR A 151 13.31 -0.33 1.72
N HIS A 152 13.90 -1.45 1.26
CA HIS A 152 14.47 -2.44 2.16
C HIS A 152 15.73 -1.94 2.89
N SER A 153 16.54 -1.05 2.30
CA SER A 153 17.67 -0.44 2.99
C SER A 153 17.21 0.57 4.03
N GLU A 154 16.21 1.41 3.73
CA GLU A 154 15.64 2.36 4.69
C GLU A 154 15.02 1.64 5.89
N MET A 155 14.26 0.56 5.65
CA MET A 155 13.69 -0.23 6.74
C MET A 155 14.75 -0.88 7.63
N ARG A 156 15.86 -1.36 7.03
CA ARG A 156 16.99 -1.90 7.80
C ARG A 156 17.68 -0.82 8.63
N ALA A 157 17.90 0.37 8.09
CA ALA A 157 18.49 1.48 8.82
C ALA A 157 17.63 1.89 10.04
N ARG A 158 16.29 1.94 9.86
CA ARG A 158 15.37 2.23 10.97
C ARG A 158 15.40 1.18 12.08
N LEU A 159 15.58 -0.09 11.74
CA LEU A 159 15.73 -1.16 12.73
C LEU A 159 17.05 -1.01 13.49
N GLN A 160 18.15 -0.74 12.78
CA GLN A 160 19.46 -0.49 13.41
C GLN A 160 19.42 0.72 14.36
N GLU A 161 18.78 1.82 13.96
CA GLU A 161 18.58 2.98 14.84
C GLU A 161 17.77 2.66 16.09
N GLN A 162 16.81 1.72 16.02
CA GLN A 162 16.09 1.27 17.22
C GLN A 162 17.00 0.45 18.11
N ASP A 163 17.75 -0.50 17.56
CA ASP A 163 18.68 -1.34 18.31
C ASP A 163 19.75 -0.49 19.02
N GLU A 164 20.31 0.51 18.33
CA GLU A 164 21.27 1.46 18.93
C GLU A 164 20.63 2.25 20.08
N LYS A 165 19.41 2.75 19.92
CA LYS A 165 18.69 3.44 21.01
C LYS A 165 18.44 2.52 22.20
N PHE A 166 18.11 1.25 21.95
CA PHE A 166 17.93 0.29 23.02
C PHE A 166 19.23 0.02 23.77
N GLU A 167 20.34 -0.16 23.06
CA GLU A 167 21.66 -0.34 23.68
C GLU A 167 22.11 0.88 24.47
N ASP A 168 21.88 2.11 23.96
CA ASP A 168 22.17 3.34 24.69
C ASP A 168 21.35 3.45 25.99
N ILE A 169 20.07 3.08 25.95
CA ILE A 169 19.22 3.05 27.14
C ILE A 169 19.75 2.03 28.15
N ARG A 170 20.13 0.83 27.69
CA ARG A 170 20.68 -0.21 28.57
C ARG A 170 21.96 0.25 29.25
N LYS A 171 22.89 0.83 28.49
CA LYS A 171 24.15 1.36 29.02
C LYS A 171 23.92 2.48 30.03
N LYS A 172 23.01 3.41 29.74
CA LYS A 172 22.66 4.49 30.67
C LYS A 172 22.07 3.95 31.99
N GLN A 173 21.20 2.95 31.91
CA GLN A 173 20.65 2.31 33.11
C GLN A 173 21.73 1.61 33.94
N GLU A 174 22.71 0.99 33.29
CA GLU A 174 23.84 0.36 33.97
C GLU A 174 24.72 1.39 34.70
N GLU A 175 25.05 2.50 34.05
CA GLU A 175 25.80 3.62 34.65
C GLU A 175 25.06 4.23 35.85
N GLU A 176 23.74 4.44 35.74
CA GLU A 176 22.90 4.93 36.84
C GLU A 176 22.89 3.94 38.02
N LEU A 177 22.81 2.64 37.73
CA LEU A 177 22.81 1.59 38.75
C LEU A 177 24.16 1.49 39.48
N GLU A 178 25.28 1.68 38.76
CA GLU A 178 26.61 1.74 39.35
C GLU A 178 26.80 2.99 40.21
N ALA A 179 26.31 4.15 39.76
CA ALA A 179 26.35 5.39 40.53
C ALA A 179 25.55 5.28 41.84
N VAL A 180 24.38 4.64 41.81
CA VAL A 180 23.56 4.40 43.01
C VAL A 180 24.27 3.48 43.99
N LYS A 181 24.89 2.38 43.51
CA LYS A 181 25.67 1.47 44.36
C LYS A 181 26.83 2.21 45.03
N LYS A 182 27.60 2.98 44.27
CA LYS A 182 28.70 3.78 44.79
C LYS A 182 28.23 4.79 45.85
N ALA A 183 27.13 5.49 45.59
CA ALA A 183 26.56 6.41 46.57
C ALA A 183 26.08 5.70 47.85
N GLN A 184 25.56 4.47 47.73
CA GLN A 184 25.20 3.65 48.89
C GLN A 184 26.45 3.28 49.70
N GLU A 185 27.54 2.85 49.05
CA GLU A 185 28.81 2.53 49.70
C GLU A 185 29.42 3.75 50.42
N GLU A 186 29.47 4.91 49.77
CA GLU A 186 29.93 6.16 50.37
C GLU A 186 29.10 6.55 51.60
N ASN A 187 27.76 6.41 51.51
CA ASN A 187 26.88 6.64 52.66
C ASN A 187 27.18 5.67 53.80
N THR A 188 27.36 4.37 53.52
CA THR A 188 27.69 3.39 54.58
C THR A 188 29.01 3.71 55.26
N LEU A 189 30.05 4.08 54.50
CA LEU A 189 31.35 4.50 55.05
C LEU A 189 31.23 5.79 55.88
N ALA A 190 30.41 6.75 55.45
CA ALA A 190 30.15 7.97 56.20
C ALA A 190 29.42 7.67 57.53
N TYR A 191 28.47 6.73 57.54
CA TYR A 191 27.81 6.26 58.76
C TYR A 191 28.82 5.58 59.70
N GLU A 192 29.66 4.68 59.21
CA GLU A 192 30.70 4.01 60.01
C GLU A 192 31.68 5.01 60.62
N LYS A 193 32.12 6.02 59.85
CA LYS A 193 32.97 7.09 60.36
C LYS A 193 32.29 7.89 61.48
N ARG A 194 31.01 8.21 61.35
CA ARG A 194 30.25 8.89 62.41
C ARG A 194 30.11 8.02 63.66
N LEU A 195 29.93 6.72 63.49
CA LEU A 195 29.88 5.77 64.61
C LEU A 195 31.22 5.71 65.36
N THR A 196 32.35 5.68 64.64
CA THR A 196 33.67 5.67 65.29
C THR A 196 33.99 7.00 65.99
N GLU A 197 33.61 8.14 65.41
CA GLU A 197 33.73 9.45 66.06
C GLU A 197 32.89 9.51 67.35
N MET A 198 31.65 9.02 67.31
CA MET A 198 30.77 8.95 68.48
C MET A 198 31.36 8.04 69.58
N ASP A 199 31.89 6.87 69.21
CA ASP A 199 32.55 5.95 70.14
C ASP A 199 33.80 6.59 70.78
N ALA A 200 34.59 7.34 70.01
CA ALA A 200 35.74 8.09 70.53
C ALA A 200 35.32 9.15 71.57
N VAL A 201 34.21 9.87 71.33
CA VAL A 201 33.65 10.84 72.29
C VAL A 201 33.16 10.14 73.56
N LEU A 202 32.46 9.01 73.43
CA LEU A 202 32.00 8.21 74.57
C LEU A 202 33.17 7.72 75.43
N ASN A 203 34.22 7.19 74.79
CA ASN A 203 35.43 6.75 75.47
C ASN A 203 36.15 7.90 76.19
N LEU A 204 36.19 9.10 75.59
CA LEU A 204 36.77 10.29 76.24
C LEU A 204 35.96 10.69 77.49
N LEU A 205 34.64 10.76 77.38
CA LEU A 205 33.75 11.07 78.51
C LEU A 205 33.93 10.05 79.64
N LEU A 206 33.97 8.76 79.30
CA LEU A 206 34.17 7.68 80.27
C LEU A 206 35.52 7.84 80.99
N ARG A 207 36.60 8.17 80.27
CA ARG A 207 37.93 8.41 80.84
C ARG A 207 37.97 9.64 81.73
N THR A 208 37.25 10.72 81.40
CA THR A 208 37.15 11.92 82.26
C THR A 208 36.25 11.73 83.48
N SER A 209 35.34 10.76 83.44
CA SER A 209 34.45 10.41 84.55
C SER A 209 35.10 9.48 85.59
N GLN A 210 36.25 8.88 85.27
CA GLN A 210 37.05 8.13 86.23
C GLN A 210 37.88 9.10 87.11
N PRO A 211 37.77 9.05 88.45
CA PRO A 211 38.59 9.87 89.33
C PRO A 211 40.07 9.46 89.19
N PRO A 212 41.04 10.38 89.42
CA PRO A 212 42.45 10.03 89.33
C PRO A 212 42.79 8.94 90.35
N SER A 213 43.11 7.74 89.86
CA SER A 213 43.77 6.74 90.67
C SER A 213 45.16 7.27 91.03
N MET A 214 45.32 7.65 92.29
CA MET A 214 46.60 7.95 92.90
C MET A 214 47.52 6.73 92.72
N SER A 215 48.49 6.81 91.82
CA SER A 215 49.73 6.08 91.93
C SER A 215 50.73 6.98 92.67
N GLN A 216 50.83 6.81 93.99
CA GLN A 216 52.03 7.19 94.71
C GLN A 216 52.99 6.01 94.76
N SER A 217 54.22 6.32 94.34
CA SER A 217 55.43 5.52 94.44
C SER A 217 55.96 5.42 95.87
N GLN A 218 56.69 4.33 96.13
CA GLN A 218 57.83 4.18 97.04
C GLN A 218 57.64 4.29 98.58
N GLY A 219 58.19 3.30 99.29
CA GLY A 219 59.12 3.57 100.39
C GLY A 219 58.76 3.02 101.79
N ASN A 220 58.94 1.71 102.01
CA ASN A 220 59.81 1.07 103.03
C ASN A 220 59.42 -0.40 103.23
#